data_AF-A0A965URM2-F1
#
_entry.id   AF-A0A965URM2-F1
#
_cell.length_a   1.000
_cell.length_b   1.000
_cell.length_c   1.000
_cell.angle_alpha   90.00
_cell.angle_beta   90.00
_cell.angle_gamma   90.00
#
_symmetry.space_group_name_H-M   'P 1'
#
loop_
_entity.id
_entity.type
_entity.pdbx_description
1 polymer ?
#
loop_
_entity_poly.entity_id
_entity_poly.type
_entity_poly.pdbx_seq_one_letter_code
_entity_poly.pdbx_strand_id
1 'polypeptide(L)'
;MKTIQPIQLWSDGKIQNAVYFNMYISYDNLSTTAVFYYSLMCETFDLLASGKIEMTGSDYQNWDDSNEGAYLYAAYVLNLVITGDYIPPAPVIDLDALSDEQAA
;
A
#
# COMPACT_ATOMS: atom_id res chain seq x y z
N MET A 1 -2.62 -0.02 -3.17
CA MET A 1 -2.47 0.14 -1.71
C MET A 1 -3.37 -0.85 -1.01
N LYS A 2 -2.95 -1.31 0.16
CA LYS A 2 -3.71 -2.21 1.03
C LYS A 2 -3.97 -1.54 2.37
N THR A 3 -5.04 -1.93 3.03
CA THR A 3 -5.24 -1.69 4.47
C THR A 3 -4.59 -2.83 5.26
N ILE A 4 -4.12 -2.53 6.46
CA ILE A 4 -3.53 -3.51 7.36
C ILE A 4 -4.17 -3.45 8.75
N GLN A 5 -4.05 -4.53 9.52
CA GLN A 5 -4.28 -4.48 10.96
C GLN A 5 -3.36 -3.40 11.55
N PRO A 6 -3.88 -2.44 12.35
CA PRO A 6 -3.08 -1.35 12.85
C PRO A 6 -1.85 -1.81 13.61
N ILE A 7 -0.68 -1.25 13.27
CA ILE A 7 0.55 -1.46 14.01
C ILE A 7 1.03 -0.13 14.61
N GLN A 8 1.49 -0.18 15.85
CA GLN A 8 2.03 1.01 16.53
C GLN A 8 3.47 1.25 16.12
N LEU A 9 3.74 2.46 15.65
CA LEU A 9 5.06 2.95 15.29
C LEU A 9 5.34 4.23 16.06
N TRP A 10 6.60 4.43 16.44
CA TRP A 10 7.05 5.72 16.96
C TRP A 10 7.55 6.57 15.79
N SER A 11 6.96 7.75 15.62
CA SER A 11 7.39 8.74 14.62
C SER A 11 7.21 10.14 15.20
N ASP A 12 8.22 11.00 15.01
CA ASP A 12 8.16 12.42 15.41
C ASP A 12 7.76 12.65 16.88
N GLY A 13 8.26 11.81 17.79
CA GLY A 13 8.01 11.96 19.22
C GLY A 13 6.65 11.45 19.72
N LYS A 14 5.82 10.88 18.83
CA LYS A 14 4.51 10.30 19.18
C LYS A 14 4.38 8.86 18.70
N ILE A 15 3.55 8.09 19.42
CA ILE A 15 3.08 6.79 18.95
C ILE A 15 1.93 7.04 17.99
N GLN A 16 2.02 6.47 16.79
CA GLN A 16 1.01 6.54 15.75
C GLN A 16 0.73 5.15 15.19
N ASN A 17 -0.47 4.96 14.65
CA ASN A 17 -0.85 3.70 14.03
C ASN A 17 -0.64 3.80 12.52
N ALA A 18 0.13 2.86 11.95
CA ALA A 18 0.11 2.62 10.52
C ALA A 18 -1.09 1.73 10.19
N VAL A 19 -1.92 2.18 9.24
CA VAL A 19 -3.14 1.49 8.78
C VAL A 19 -3.13 1.23 7.28
N TYR A 20 -2.24 1.92 6.54
CA TYR A 20 -2.08 1.75 5.11
C TYR A 20 -0.69 1.21 4.76
N PHE A 21 -0.69 0.31 3.80
CA PHE A 21 0.51 -0.31 3.22
C PHE A 21 0.54 -0.04 1.71
N ASN A 22 1.54 0.73 1.27
CA ASN A 22 1.77 1.00 -0.14
C ASN A 22 3.09 0.37 -0.59
N MET A 23 3.13 -0.07 -1.84
CA MET A 23 4.31 -0.67 -2.43
C MET A 23 4.39 -0.37 -3.92
N TYR A 24 5.62 -0.28 -4.43
CA TYR A 24 5.90 -0.30 -5.86
C TYR A 24 7.20 -1.07 -6.14
N ILE A 25 7.28 -1.68 -7.32
CA ILE A 25 8.50 -2.34 -7.79
C ILE A 25 9.47 -1.29 -8.34
N SER A 26 10.73 -1.38 -7.94
CA SER A 26 11.80 -0.46 -8.37
C SER A 26 12.83 -1.10 -9.28
N TYR A 27 12.94 -2.43 -9.20
CA TYR A 27 13.84 -3.22 -10.03
C TYR A 27 13.25 -4.60 -10.20
N ASP A 28 13.37 -5.13 -11.41
CA ASP A 28 13.07 -6.50 -11.75
C ASP A 28 14.05 -6.94 -12.83
N ASN A 29 14.74 -8.07 -12.63
CA ASN A 29 15.65 -8.63 -13.64
C ASN A 29 14.98 -9.64 -14.58
N LEU A 30 13.67 -9.84 -14.45
CA LEU A 30 12.84 -10.79 -15.20
C LEU A 30 13.36 -12.23 -15.15
N SER A 31 14.09 -12.56 -14.09
CA SER A 31 14.78 -13.84 -14.00
C SER A 31 14.78 -14.43 -12.61
N THR A 32 15.14 -13.68 -11.57
CA THR A 32 15.39 -14.21 -10.22
C THR A 32 15.21 -13.19 -9.10
N THR A 33 15.03 -11.90 -9.40
CA THR A 33 15.05 -10.85 -8.39
C THR A 33 14.09 -9.71 -8.74
N ALA A 34 13.20 -9.40 -7.80
CA ALA A 34 12.45 -8.15 -7.73
C ALA A 34 12.78 -7.38 -6.44
N VAL A 35 12.85 -6.05 -6.54
CA VAL A 35 13.05 -5.14 -5.39
C VAL A 35 11.86 -4.22 -5.26
N PHE A 36 11.22 -4.24 -4.11
CA PHE A 36 10.05 -3.44 -3.81
C PHE A 36 10.38 -2.39 -2.75
N TYR A 37 9.96 -1.15 -2.97
CA TYR A 37 9.90 -0.14 -1.93
C TYR A 37 8.52 -0.13 -1.31
N TYR A 38 8.47 0.03 0.00
CA TYR A 38 7.22 0.12 0.74
C TYR A 38 7.14 1.37 1.61
N SER A 39 5.89 1.77 1.88
CA SER A 39 5.52 2.84 2.80
C SER A 39 4.40 2.38 3.72
N LEU A 40 4.57 2.66 5.00
CA LEU A 40 3.56 2.48 6.06
C LEU A 40 3.07 3.87 6.48
N MET A 41 1.76 4.07 6.40
CA MET A 41 1.15 5.39 6.62
C MET A 41 -0.01 5.32 7.62
N CYS A 42 -0.24 6.41 8.33
CA CYS A 42 -1.42 6.59 9.19
C CYS A 42 -2.67 6.98 8.38
N GLU A 43 -3.80 7.16 9.06
CA GLU A 43 -5.09 7.53 8.46
C GLU A 43 -5.04 8.84 7.67
N THR A 44 -4.18 9.78 8.05
CA THR A 44 -3.95 11.07 7.36
C THR A 44 -2.96 10.96 6.20
N PHE A 45 -2.53 9.75 5.84
CA PHE A 45 -1.50 9.46 4.84
C PHE A 45 -0.10 10.00 5.17
N ASP A 46 0.15 10.40 6.42
CA ASP A 46 1.50 10.74 6.84
C ASP A 46 2.38 9.47 6.83
N LEU A 47 3.57 9.60 6.25
CA LEU A 47 4.55 8.53 6.23
C LEU A 47 5.08 8.28 7.64
N LEU A 48 4.89 7.06 8.16
CA LEU A 48 5.41 6.66 9.47
C LEU A 48 6.69 5.83 9.35
N ALA A 49 6.79 5.01 8.31
CA ALA A 49 7.98 4.23 8.01
C ALA A 49 8.04 3.88 6.52
N SER A 50 9.25 3.71 6.00
CA SER A 50 9.49 3.21 4.65
C SER A 50 10.71 2.31 4.63
N GLY A 51 10.84 1.52 3.57
CA GLY A 51 11.98 0.64 3.40
C GLY A 51 11.97 -0.05 2.05
N LYS A 52 12.87 -1.02 1.92
CA LYS A 52 12.95 -1.91 0.77
C LYS A 52 12.90 -3.37 1.19
N ILE A 53 12.27 -4.19 0.36
CA ILE A 53 12.32 -5.64 0.46
C ILE A 53 12.74 -6.22 -0.89
N GLU A 54 13.32 -7.41 -0.86
CA GLU A 54 13.79 -8.12 -2.05
C GLU A 54 13.07 -9.47 -2.08
N MET A 55 12.57 -9.86 -3.25
CA MET A 55 12.06 -11.20 -3.53
C MET A 55 13.06 -11.86 -4.47
N THR A 56 13.68 -12.95 -4.02
CA THR A 56 14.84 -13.53 -4.70
C THR A 56 14.72 -15.05 -4.85
N GLY A 57 15.43 -15.60 -5.82
CA GLY A 57 15.59 -17.05 -5.97
C GLY A 57 14.24 -17.75 -6.13
N SER A 58 13.98 -18.77 -5.29
CA SER A 58 12.74 -19.54 -5.34
C SER A 58 11.50 -18.73 -5.04
N ASP A 59 11.59 -17.72 -4.16
CA ASP A 59 10.42 -16.90 -3.84
C ASP A 59 9.95 -16.12 -5.06
N TYR A 60 10.90 -15.62 -5.85
CA TYR A 60 10.62 -14.99 -7.14
C TYR A 60 10.12 -16.00 -8.18
N GLN A 61 10.77 -17.18 -8.30
CA GLN A 61 10.33 -18.20 -9.27
C GLN A 61 8.92 -18.73 -9.02
N ASN A 62 8.51 -18.76 -7.75
CA ASN A 62 7.20 -19.26 -7.33
C ASN A 62 6.13 -18.16 -7.29
N TRP A 63 6.53 -16.90 -7.46
CA TRP A 63 5.59 -15.79 -7.55
C TRP A 63 4.81 -15.86 -8.87
N ASP A 64 3.54 -15.47 -8.81
CA ASP A 64 2.59 -15.51 -9.93
C ASP A 64 2.57 -14.21 -10.75
N ASP A 65 3.58 -13.36 -10.59
CA ASP A 65 3.69 -12.00 -11.15
C ASP A 65 2.50 -11.08 -10.82
N SER A 66 1.65 -11.46 -9.86
CA SER A 66 0.47 -10.68 -9.51
C SER A 66 0.79 -9.62 -8.46
N ASN A 67 0.07 -8.49 -8.53
CA ASN A 67 0.12 -7.47 -7.49
C ASN A 67 -0.25 -8.07 -6.12
N GLU A 68 -1.24 -8.96 -6.07
CA GLU A 68 -1.68 -9.60 -4.84
C GLU A 68 -0.56 -10.44 -4.22
N GLY A 69 0.08 -11.30 -5.02
CA GLY A 69 1.21 -12.11 -4.60
C GLY A 69 2.36 -11.27 -4.05
N ALA A 70 2.67 -10.15 -4.69
CA ALA A 70 3.70 -9.23 -4.21
C ALA A 70 3.34 -8.62 -2.84
N TYR A 71 2.10 -8.16 -2.67
CA TYR A 71 1.64 -7.61 -1.39
C TYR A 71 1.62 -8.68 -0.28
N LEU A 72 1.22 -9.92 -0.58
CA LEU A 72 1.21 -11.03 0.37
C LEU A 72 2.62 -11.43 0.80
N TYR A 73 3.57 -11.53 -0.15
CA TYR A 73 4.97 -11.76 0.16
C TYR A 73 5.53 -10.67 1.08
N ALA A 74 5.28 -9.41 0.73
CA ALA A 74 5.75 -8.28 1.49
C ALA A 74 5.15 -8.24 2.91
N ALA A 75 3.86 -8.55 3.04
CA ALA A 75 3.19 -8.65 4.33
C ALA A 75 3.77 -9.78 5.20
N TYR A 76 4.08 -10.93 4.61
CA TYR A 76 4.76 -12.01 5.32
C TYR A 76 6.15 -11.59 5.84
N VAL A 77 6.99 -11.00 4.99
CA VAL A 77 8.35 -10.55 5.35
C VAL A 77 8.32 -9.48 6.45
N LEU A 78 7.36 -8.55 6.38
CA LEU A 78 7.23 -7.43 7.32
C LEU A 78 6.36 -7.74 8.54
N ASN A 79 5.84 -8.97 8.65
CA ASN A 79 4.90 -9.39 9.70
C ASN A 79 3.66 -8.47 9.82
N LEU A 80 3.05 -8.17 8.67
CA LEU A 80 1.82 -7.39 8.54
C LEU A 80 0.63 -8.31 8.27
N VAL A 81 -0.56 -7.89 8.70
CA VAL A 81 -1.81 -8.57 8.35
C VAL A 81 -2.60 -7.65 7.44
N ILE A 82 -2.75 -8.02 6.16
CA ILE A 82 -3.58 -7.28 5.20
C ILE A 82 -5.06 -7.51 5.53
N THR A 83 -5.84 -6.44 5.59
CA THR A 83 -7.29 -6.47 5.88
C THR A 83 -8.16 -6.20 4.66
N GLY A 84 -7.58 -5.72 3.55
CA GLY A 84 -8.29 -5.47 2.30
C GLY A 84 -7.57 -4.52 1.37
N ASP A 85 -8.23 -4.21 0.26
CA ASP A 85 -7.83 -3.13 -0.65
C ASP A 85 -8.20 -1.77 -0.07
N TYR A 86 -7.33 -0.79 -0.26
CA TYR A 86 -7.71 0.60 -0.02
C TYR A 86 -8.64 1.07 -1.14
N ILE A 87 -9.83 1.54 -0.77
CA ILE A 87 -10.80 2.16 -1.67
C ILE A 87 -10.82 3.67 -1.35
N PRO A 88 -10.43 4.54 -2.28
CA PRO A 88 -10.55 5.98 -2.10
C PRO A 88 -12.01 6.37 -1.81
N PRO A 89 -12.26 7.34 -0.91
CA PRO A 89 -13.60 7.86 -0.70
C PRO A 89 -14.15 8.40 -2.02
N ALA A 90 -15.43 8.11 -2.29
CA ALA A 90 -16.09 8.63 -3.48
C ALA A 90 -16.02 10.17 -3.47
N PRO A 91 -15.81 10.81 -4.63
CA PRO A 91 -15.86 12.26 -4.71
C PRO A 91 -17.23 12.73 -4.21
N VAL A 92 -17.24 13.80 -3.42
CA VAL A 92 -18.49 14.46 -3.04
C VAL A 92 -19.08 15.05 -4.32
N ILE A 93 -20.20 14.49 -4.77
CA ILE A 93 -20.96 15.06 -5.88
C ILE A 93 -21.80 16.18 -5.28
N ASP A 94 -21.45 17.42 -5.61
CA ASP A 94 -22.32 18.57 -5.38
C ASP A 94 -23.47 18.52 -6.40
N LEU A 95 -24.60 17.99 -5.97
CA LEU A 95 -25.79 17.86 -6.81
C LEU A 95 -26.41 19.23 -7.15
N ASP A 96 -26.17 20.25 -6.33
CA ASP A 96 -26.69 21.61 -6.53
C ASP A 96 -25.90 22.33 -7.64
N ALA A 97 -24.58 22.08 -7.74
CA ALA A 97 -23.75 22.61 -8.83
C ALA A 97 -24.08 22.02 -10.22
N LEU A 98 -24.65 20.81 -10.26
CA LEU A 98 -25.03 20.13 -11.52
C LEU A 98 -26.39 20.56 -12.06
N SER A 99 -27.29 21.08 -11.20
CA SER A 99 -28.61 21.56 -11.65
C SER A 99 -28.53 22.89 -12.40
N ASP A 100 -27.52 23.71 -12.15
CA ASP A 100 -27.35 25.01 -12.80
C ASP A 100 -26.79 24.90 -14.23
N GLU A 101 -26.08 23.80 -14.56
CA GLU A 101 -25.49 23.58 -15.89
C GLU A 101 -26.47 22.93 -16.88
N GLN A 102 -27.50 22.22 -16.40
CA GLN A 102 -28.51 21.56 -17.26
C GLN A 102 -29.71 22.46 -17.61
N ALA A 103 -29.75 23.69 -17.09
CA ALA A 103 -30.84 24.65 -17.28
C ALA A 103 -30.54 25.78 -18.29
N ALA A 104 -29.42 25.72 -19.02
CA ALA A 104 -29.01 26.68 -20.05
C ALA A 104 -29.13 26.09 -21.47
#